data_AF-A0A353T731-F1
#
_entry.id   AF-A0A353T731-F1
#
_cell.length_a   1.000
_cell.length_b   1.000
_cell.length_c   1.000
_cell.angle_alpha   90.00
_cell.angle_beta   90.00
_cell.angle_gamma   90.00
#
_symmetry.space_group_name_H-M   'P 1'
#
loop_
_entity.id
_entity.type
_entity.pdbx_description
1 polymer ?
#
loop_
_entity_poly.entity_id
_entity_poly.type
_entity_poly.pdbx_seq_one_letter_code
_entity_poly.pdbx_strand_id
1 'polypeptide(L)'
;MKNLKSAVISLSVLFCVCANASLIGGIGAYTGTTTFNLSNGTSNLNVDVEYAVYAPGQYTGNDISGGSDYIYAYQIFSKSPASNVAVDFFSVGILIGSGINAVGTDATFGTLGGVNPLAFNFPQSAGYMFIYSALQPGQYSTVLLFSSDYSPTMGFGTVSGGGLGGMGILPTPSLIPEPATIALLVPAIIALRNKRKK
;
A
#
# COMPACT_ATOMS: atom_id res chain seq x y z
N MET A 1 52.42 -17.02 -46.60
CA MET A 1 51.02 -17.43 -46.31
C MET A 1 50.90 -17.70 -44.82
N LYS A 2 50.34 -16.76 -44.05
CA LYS A 2 50.07 -16.92 -42.60
C LYS A 2 48.58 -16.63 -42.38
N ASN A 3 47.84 -17.63 -41.93
CA ASN A 3 46.39 -17.61 -41.76
C ASN A 3 46.01 -16.88 -40.47
N LEU A 4 45.25 -15.79 -40.58
CA LEU A 4 44.67 -15.06 -39.45
C LEU A 4 43.31 -15.70 -39.11
N LYS A 5 43.21 -16.36 -37.96
CA LYS A 5 41.94 -16.88 -37.44
C LYS A 5 41.26 -15.77 -36.64
N SER A 6 40.15 -15.25 -37.17
CA SER A 6 39.27 -14.31 -36.46
C SER A 6 38.54 -15.02 -35.32
N ALA A 7 38.83 -14.63 -34.08
CA ALA A 7 38.07 -15.05 -32.91
C ALA A 7 36.89 -14.09 -32.71
N VAL A 8 35.67 -14.63 -32.84
CA VAL A 8 34.44 -13.91 -32.50
C VAL A 8 34.21 -14.07 -31.00
N ILE A 9 34.42 -12.99 -30.24
CA ILE A 9 34.07 -12.91 -28.82
C ILE A 9 32.61 -12.45 -28.75
N SER A 10 31.72 -13.36 -28.41
CA SER A 10 30.31 -13.04 -28.15
C SER A 10 30.19 -12.50 -26.72
N LEU A 11 29.93 -11.20 -26.59
CA LEU A 11 29.72 -10.52 -25.32
C LEU A 11 28.25 -10.67 -24.90
N SER A 12 27.96 -11.61 -24.00
CA SER A 12 26.64 -11.80 -23.41
C SER A 12 26.43 -10.77 -22.30
N VAL A 13 25.63 -9.72 -22.55
CA VAL A 13 25.20 -8.79 -21.49
C VAL A 13 24.08 -9.44 -20.69
N LEU A 14 24.42 -9.91 -19.49
CA LEU A 14 23.43 -10.42 -18.53
C LEU A 14 22.75 -9.21 -17.86
N PHE A 15 21.58 -8.83 -18.34
CA PHE A 15 20.72 -7.89 -17.62
C PHE A 15 20.13 -8.61 -16.40
N CYS A 16 20.71 -8.36 -15.23
CA CYS A 16 20.08 -8.70 -13.96
C CYS A 16 18.89 -7.74 -13.78
N VAL A 17 17.70 -8.15 -14.23
CA VAL A 17 16.47 -7.46 -13.84
C VAL A 17 16.23 -7.84 -12.38
N CYS A 18 16.61 -6.96 -11.45
CA CYS A 18 16.15 -7.07 -10.08
C CYS A 18 14.63 -6.86 -10.13
N ALA A 19 13.87 -7.96 -10.19
CA ALA A 19 12.43 -7.93 -9.97
C ALA A 19 12.21 -7.53 -8.50
N ASN A 20 12.12 -6.24 -8.23
CA ASN A 20 11.61 -5.76 -6.96
C ASN A 20 10.16 -6.24 -6.90
N ALA A 21 9.86 -7.14 -5.97
CA ALA A 21 8.51 -7.65 -5.78
C ALA A 21 7.64 -6.51 -5.25
N SER A 22 6.95 -5.84 -6.17
CA SER A 22 6.00 -4.77 -5.85
C SER A 22 4.64 -5.36 -5.51
N LEU A 23 3.80 -4.60 -4.80
CA LEU A 23 2.40 -4.95 -4.60
C LEU A 23 1.67 -4.91 -5.95
N ILE A 24 1.54 -6.07 -6.60
CA ILE A 24 0.90 -6.22 -7.91
C ILE A 24 -0.48 -6.88 -7.74
N GLY A 25 -1.40 -6.60 -8.67
CA GLY A 25 -2.70 -7.27 -8.76
C GLY A 25 -3.82 -6.61 -7.96
N GLY A 26 -3.59 -5.40 -7.44
CA GLY A 26 -4.65 -4.60 -6.85
C GLY A 26 -5.68 -4.10 -7.87
N ILE A 27 -6.82 -3.64 -7.37
CA ILE A 27 -7.92 -3.13 -8.18
C ILE A 27 -7.61 -1.74 -8.75
N GLY A 28 -7.34 -1.69 -10.06
CA GLY A 28 -7.33 -0.48 -10.87
C GLY A 28 -6.51 0.67 -10.28
N ALA A 29 -7.18 1.78 -9.99
CA ALA A 29 -6.57 3.03 -9.51
C ALA A 29 -6.00 2.96 -8.08
N TYR A 30 -6.25 1.88 -7.33
CA TYR A 30 -5.80 1.73 -5.95
C TYR A 30 -4.54 0.88 -5.84
N THR A 31 -3.61 1.05 -6.79
CA THR A 31 -2.27 0.47 -6.77
C THR A 31 -1.27 1.57 -7.12
N GLY A 32 -0.19 1.69 -6.36
CA GLY A 32 0.82 2.70 -6.62
C GLY A 32 1.81 2.92 -5.48
N THR A 33 2.43 4.10 -5.50
CA THR A 33 3.43 4.51 -4.52
C THR A 33 3.18 5.94 -4.07
N THR A 34 3.26 6.19 -2.77
CA THR A 34 3.25 7.54 -2.18
C THR A 34 4.59 7.79 -1.49
N THR A 35 5.30 8.84 -1.90
CA THR A 35 6.58 9.22 -1.30
C THR A 35 6.38 10.25 -0.18
N PHE A 36 6.98 9.98 0.97
CA PHE A 36 7.10 10.89 2.11
C PHE A 36 8.54 11.39 2.15
N ASN A 37 8.74 12.71 2.03
CA ASN A 37 10.06 13.32 2.07
C ASN A 37 10.06 14.43 3.13
N LEU A 38 10.60 14.11 4.30
CA LEU A 38 10.56 14.95 5.49
C LEU A 38 11.99 15.28 5.92
N SER A 39 12.24 16.53 6.28
CA SER A 39 13.55 16.97 6.78
C SER A 39 13.40 18.12 7.77
N ASN A 40 14.26 18.16 8.77
CA ASN A 40 14.44 19.32 9.67
C ASN A 40 15.84 19.94 9.57
N GLY A 41 16.62 19.59 8.53
CA GLY A 41 18.00 20.03 8.31
C GLY A 41 19.06 19.11 8.90
N THR A 42 18.74 18.30 9.91
CA THR A 42 19.66 17.32 10.52
C THR A 42 19.18 15.89 10.30
N SER A 43 17.90 15.65 10.54
CA SER A 43 17.22 14.40 10.27
C SER A 43 16.52 14.48 8.91
N ASN A 44 16.62 13.39 8.14
CA ASN A 44 15.95 13.18 6.87
C ASN A 44 15.22 11.84 6.93
N LEU A 45 13.94 11.85 6.59
CA LEU A 45 13.10 10.67 6.47
C LEU A 45 12.48 10.66 5.07
N ASN A 46 13.00 9.78 4.22
CA ASN A 46 12.57 9.57 2.85
C ASN A 46 12.08 8.14 2.66
N VAL A 47 10.77 8.01 2.48
CA VAL A 47 10.07 6.73 2.52
C VAL A 47 9.15 6.63 1.34
N ASP A 48 9.22 5.53 0.61
CA ASP A 48 8.21 5.16 -0.38
C ASP A 48 7.25 4.17 0.27
N VAL A 49 5.96 4.49 0.26
CA VAL A 49 4.90 3.56 0.66
C VAL A 49 4.26 3.03 -0.60
N GLU A 50 4.56 1.79 -0.95
CA GLU A 50 3.82 1.07 -1.97
C GLU A 50 2.48 0.62 -1.39
N TYR A 51 1.42 0.69 -2.20
CA TYR A 51 0.08 0.30 -1.79
C TYR A 51 -0.64 -0.44 -2.91
N ALA A 52 -1.52 -1.35 -2.50
CA ALA A 52 -2.50 -2.01 -3.37
C ALA A 52 -3.77 -2.32 -2.56
N VAL A 53 -4.94 -2.15 -3.18
CA VAL A 53 -6.20 -2.66 -2.62
C VAL A 53 -6.65 -3.87 -3.44
N TYR A 54 -7.14 -4.91 -2.79
CA TYR A 54 -7.63 -6.13 -3.44
C TYR A 54 -9.11 -6.29 -3.13
N ALA A 55 -9.93 -6.66 -4.12
CA ALA A 55 -11.32 -7.00 -3.86
C ALA A 55 -11.43 -8.32 -3.06
N PRO A 56 -12.60 -8.59 -2.45
CA PRO A 56 -12.86 -9.85 -1.77
C PRO A 56 -12.42 -11.08 -2.57
N GLY A 57 -11.57 -11.91 -1.97
CA GLY A 57 -11.05 -13.15 -2.56
C GLY A 57 -9.93 -12.98 -3.59
N GLN A 58 -9.46 -11.75 -3.85
CA GLN A 58 -8.38 -11.50 -4.82
C GLN A 58 -6.98 -11.43 -4.20
N TYR A 59 -6.87 -11.20 -2.90
CA TYR A 59 -5.57 -11.20 -2.23
C TYR A 59 -5.02 -12.63 -2.16
N THR A 60 -3.85 -12.85 -2.76
CA THR A 60 -3.24 -14.19 -2.90
C THR A 60 -2.26 -14.54 -1.78
N GLY A 61 -1.93 -13.58 -0.92
CA GLY A 61 -1.13 -13.78 0.28
C GLY A 61 -1.94 -14.36 1.44
N ASN A 62 -1.47 -14.12 2.67
CA ASN A 62 -2.18 -14.52 3.88
C ASN A 62 -3.35 -13.56 4.17
N ASP A 63 -4.50 -13.82 3.56
CA ASP A 63 -5.71 -13.02 3.70
C ASP A 63 -6.28 -13.07 5.13
N ILE A 64 -6.15 -11.95 5.84
CA ILE A 64 -6.61 -11.79 7.23
C ILE A 64 -8.14 -11.72 7.38
N SER A 65 -8.89 -11.58 6.29
CA SER A 65 -10.35 -11.56 6.27
C SER A 65 -10.98 -12.91 5.96
N GLY A 66 -10.19 -13.87 5.47
CA GLY A 66 -10.72 -15.13 4.94
C GLY A 66 -11.43 -14.97 3.59
N GLY A 67 -11.17 -13.88 2.86
CA GLY A 67 -11.66 -13.66 1.49
C GLY A 67 -12.98 -12.92 1.37
N SER A 68 -13.59 -12.43 2.45
CA SER A 68 -14.87 -11.71 2.41
C SER A 68 -14.74 -10.21 2.21
N ASP A 69 -13.59 -9.64 2.54
CA ASP A 69 -13.42 -8.18 2.65
C ASP A 69 -12.45 -7.66 1.59
N TYR A 70 -12.47 -6.34 1.37
CA TYR A 70 -11.37 -5.68 0.70
C TYR A 70 -10.11 -5.76 1.57
N ILE A 71 -8.97 -6.05 0.95
CA ILE A 71 -7.67 -6.04 1.61
C ILE A 71 -6.90 -4.80 1.17
N TYR A 72 -6.51 -3.97 2.13
CA TYR A 72 -5.67 -2.80 1.93
C TYR A 72 -4.25 -3.17 2.35
N ALA A 73 -3.36 -3.30 1.37
CA ALA A 73 -1.98 -3.70 1.56
C ALA A 73 -1.03 -2.52 1.37
N TYR A 74 -0.06 -2.39 2.27
CA TYR A 74 1.00 -1.38 2.20
C TYR A 74 2.35 -2.01 2.44
N GLN A 75 3.39 -1.53 1.78
CA GLN A 75 4.77 -1.90 2.11
C GLN A 75 5.63 -0.63 2.15
N ILE A 76 6.37 -0.47 3.24
CA ILE A 76 7.16 0.72 3.51
C ILE A 76 8.60 0.44 3.10
N PHE A 77 9.18 1.32 2.28
CA PHE A 77 10.58 1.26 1.86
C PHE A 77 11.31 2.50 2.37
N SER A 78 12.16 2.34 3.39
CA SER A 78 13.00 3.42 3.90
C SER A 78 14.23 3.57 3.01
N LYS A 79 14.36 4.69 2.31
CA LYS A 79 15.38 4.84 1.25
C LYS A 79 16.72 5.22 1.84
N SER A 80 17.75 4.41 1.63
CA SER A 80 19.15 4.80 1.89
C SER A 80 19.82 5.27 0.60
N PRO A 81 20.67 6.32 0.62
CA PRO A 81 21.08 7.13 1.77
C PRO A 81 20.18 8.36 2.04
N ALA A 82 19.03 8.46 1.39
CA ALA A 82 18.15 9.64 1.50
C ALA A 82 17.55 9.82 2.91
N SER A 83 17.31 8.71 3.62
CA SER A 83 16.96 8.66 5.04
C SER A 83 18.20 8.47 5.90
N ASN A 84 18.25 9.17 7.03
CA ASN A 84 19.25 8.95 8.08
C ASN A 84 18.63 8.67 9.46
N VAL A 85 17.30 8.59 9.55
CA VAL A 85 16.56 8.13 10.73
C VAL A 85 15.68 6.94 10.37
N ALA A 86 15.34 6.13 11.37
CA ALA A 86 14.44 5.00 11.19
C ALA A 86 12.97 5.44 11.11
N VAL A 87 12.11 4.60 10.52
CA VAL A 87 10.65 4.72 10.64
C VAL A 87 10.22 4.06 11.96
N ASP A 88 9.53 4.82 12.79
CA ASP A 88 9.03 4.39 14.10
C ASP A 88 7.57 3.95 14.02
N PHE A 89 6.76 4.66 13.21
CA PHE A 89 5.32 4.44 13.11
C PHE A 89 4.78 4.77 11.72
N PHE A 90 3.78 3.99 11.31
CA PHE A 90 2.97 4.22 10.13
C PHE A 90 1.50 4.01 10.46
N SER A 91 0.61 4.81 9.88
CA SER A 91 -0.82 4.57 9.95
C SER A 91 -1.55 4.98 8.68
N VAL A 92 -2.74 4.41 8.52
CA VAL A 92 -3.71 4.82 7.51
C VAL A 92 -4.99 5.22 8.24
N GLY A 93 -5.46 6.44 7.98
CA GLY A 93 -6.71 6.94 8.53
C GLY A 93 -7.91 6.26 7.89
N ILE A 94 -8.98 6.06 8.65
CA ILE A 94 -10.25 5.48 8.22
C ILE A 94 -11.30 6.59 8.21
N LEU A 95 -11.99 6.77 7.08
CA LEU A 95 -12.98 7.83 6.95
C LEU A 95 -14.19 7.59 7.85
N ILE A 96 -14.76 8.68 8.36
CA ILE A 96 -15.92 8.64 9.25
C ILE A 96 -17.06 7.80 8.65
N GLY A 97 -17.58 6.89 9.48
CA GLY A 97 -18.65 5.96 9.15
C GLY A 97 -18.22 4.72 8.36
N SER A 98 -16.94 4.64 7.97
CA SER A 98 -16.34 3.39 7.50
C SER A 98 -15.75 2.61 8.69
N GLY A 99 -15.37 1.36 8.46
CA GLY A 99 -14.82 0.48 9.49
C GLY A 99 -13.67 -0.38 8.99
N ILE A 100 -12.95 -1.00 9.92
CA ILE A 100 -11.99 -2.05 9.63
C ILE A 100 -12.36 -3.29 10.44
N ASN A 101 -12.24 -4.46 9.84
CA ASN A 101 -12.62 -5.73 10.45
C ASN A 101 -11.39 -6.44 11.07
N ALA A 102 -10.24 -6.35 10.40
CA ALA A 102 -8.98 -6.92 10.88
C ALA A 102 -7.79 -6.02 10.53
N VAL A 103 -6.72 -6.13 11.32
CA VAL A 103 -5.41 -5.50 11.08
C VAL A 103 -4.33 -6.56 11.32
N GLY A 104 -3.31 -6.61 10.48
CA GLY A 104 -2.25 -7.61 10.55
C GLY A 104 -1.10 -7.34 9.60
N THR A 105 -0.25 -8.34 9.40
CA THR A 105 0.89 -8.28 8.47
C THR A 105 0.99 -9.57 7.68
N ASP A 106 1.67 -9.50 6.54
CA ASP A 106 1.95 -10.64 5.68
C ASP A 106 3.41 -10.62 5.23
N ALA A 107 4.16 -11.61 5.71
CA ALA A 107 5.57 -11.80 5.39
C ALA A 107 5.79 -12.69 4.15
N THR A 108 4.72 -13.21 3.55
CA THR A 108 4.74 -14.13 2.41
C THR A 108 4.43 -13.47 1.07
N PHE A 109 4.10 -12.18 1.10
CA PHE A 109 3.73 -11.39 -0.07
C PHE A 109 4.57 -10.11 -0.20
N GLY A 110 4.51 -9.45 -1.36
CA GLY A 110 5.34 -8.29 -1.66
C GLY A 110 6.84 -8.60 -1.66
N THR A 111 7.67 -7.62 -1.27
CA THR A 111 9.11 -7.87 -1.08
C THR A 111 9.35 -8.62 0.22
N LEU A 112 9.84 -9.84 0.12
CA LEU A 112 10.05 -10.76 1.26
C LEU A 112 11.26 -10.36 2.11
N GLY A 113 11.25 -10.73 3.40
CA GLY A 113 12.37 -10.48 4.31
C GLY A 113 12.35 -9.10 4.99
N GLY A 114 11.22 -8.39 4.91
CA GLY A 114 11.03 -7.10 5.55
C GLY A 114 10.90 -7.18 7.07
N VAL A 115 11.04 -6.03 7.72
CA VAL A 115 10.88 -5.88 9.17
C VAL A 115 9.39 -5.94 9.54
N ASN A 116 9.03 -6.83 10.46
CA ASN A 116 7.65 -7.00 10.90
C ASN A 116 7.32 -6.02 12.05
N PRO A 117 6.38 -5.09 11.89
CA PRO A 117 5.92 -4.23 12.98
C PRO A 117 4.92 -4.94 13.90
N LEU A 118 4.57 -4.26 14.98
CA LEU A 118 3.39 -4.56 15.77
C LEU A 118 2.19 -3.80 15.18
N ALA A 119 1.10 -4.53 14.89
CA ALA A 119 -0.08 -3.99 14.22
C ALA A 119 -1.20 -3.70 15.23
N PHE A 120 -1.90 -2.58 15.06
CA PHE A 120 -2.93 -2.10 15.99
C PHE A 120 -4.12 -1.46 15.26
N ASN A 121 -5.29 -1.58 15.87
CA ASN A 121 -6.48 -0.85 15.48
C ASN A 121 -6.70 0.30 16.47
N PHE A 122 -6.75 1.53 15.96
CA PHE A 122 -7.18 2.71 16.71
C PHE A 122 -8.55 3.14 16.21
N PRO A 123 -9.33 3.90 17.01
CA PRO A 123 -10.53 4.56 16.51
C PRO A 123 -10.17 5.38 15.27
N GLN A 124 -10.70 4.95 14.12
CA GLN A 124 -10.48 5.57 12.81
C GLN A 124 -9.04 5.51 12.24
N SER A 125 -8.20 4.55 12.65
CA SER A 125 -6.95 4.27 11.92
C SER A 125 -6.43 2.85 12.11
N ALA A 126 -5.78 2.31 11.07
CA ALA A 126 -4.94 1.13 11.18
C ALA A 126 -3.49 1.58 11.38
N GLY A 127 -2.85 1.18 12.47
CA GLY A 127 -1.52 1.62 12.87
C GLY A 127 -0.51 0.47 12.97
N TYR A 128 0.75 0.78 12.66
CA TYR A 128 1.87 -0.15 12.63
C TYR A 128 3.08 0.50 13.29
N MET A 129 3.62 -0.14 14.33
CA MET A 129 4.69 0.42 15.14
C MET A 129 5.92 -0.48 15.13
N PHE A 130 7.08 0.11 14.90
CA PHE A 130 8.36 -0.58 14.79
C PHE A 130 9.17 -0.50 16.10
N ILE A 131 8.56 -0.85 17.25
CA ILE A 131 9.18 -0.64 18.58
C ILE A 131 10.43 -1.50 18.80
N TYR A 132 10.36 -2.79 18.51
CA TYR A 132 11.43 -3.74 18.84
C TYR A 132 12.48 -3.87 17.74
N SER A 133 12.17 -3.37 16.56
CA SER A 133 12.99 -3.42 15.37
C SER A 133 12.61 -2.23 14.50
N ALA A 134 13.13 -1.05 14.86
CA ALA A 134 12.92 0.17 14.10
C ALA A 134 13.35 -0.06 12.64
N LEU A 135 12.54 0.40 11.68
CA LEU A 135 12.80 0.18 10.26
C LEU A 135 13.90 1.14 9.80
N GLN A 136 15.14 0.64 9.77
CA GLN A 136 16.33 1.44 9.49
C GLN A 136 16.39 1.92 8.03
N PRO A 137 17.15 2.98 7.73
CA PRO A 137 17.44 3.36 6.35
C PRO A 137 17.97 2.19 5.52
N GLY A 138 17.38 1.98 4.34
CA GLY A 138 17.70 0.87 3.43
C GLY A 138 16.91 -0.41 3.68
N GLN A 139 16.10 -0.47 4.74
CA GLN A 139 15.20 -1.58 5.01
C GLN A 139 13.78 -1.31 4.47
N TYR A 140 13.00 -2.38 4.37
CA TYR A 140 11.58 -2.33 4.08
C TYR A 140 10.78 -3.16 5.08
N SER A 141 9.50 -2.87 5.24
CA SER A 141 8.60 -3.62 6.13
C SER A 141 8.13 -4.93 5.49
N THR A 142 7.57 -5.85 6.27
CA THR A 142 6.62 -6.83 5.71
C THR A 142 5.40 -6.09 5.13
N VAL A 143 4.55 -6.79 4.38
CA VAL A 143 3.29 -6.18 3.93
C VAL A 143 2.40 -5.94 5.14
N LEU A 144 1.82 -4.75 5.21
CA LEU A 144 0.97 -4.24 6.26
C LEU A 144 -0.47 -4.30 5.77
N LEU A 145 -1.33 -5.02 6.48
CA LEU A 145 -2.68 -5.34 6.03
C LEU A 145 -3.73 -4.80 6.99
N PHE A 146 -4.79 -4.23 6.44
CA PHE A 146 -6.08 -4.18 7.12
C PHE A 146 -7.21 -4.56 6.17
N SER A 147 -8.31 -5.08 6.72
CA SER A 147 -9.49 -5.48 5.95
C SER A 147 -10.69 -4.58 6.23
N SER A 148 -11.57 -4.43 5.25
CA SER A 148 -12.80 -3.63 5.35
C SER A 148 -13.86 -4.12 4.37
N ASP A 149 -15.12 -4.07 4.76
CA ASP A 149 -16.29 -4.29 3.90
C ASP A 149 -16.59 -3.09 2.97
N TYR A 150 -15.93 -1.96 3.20
CA TYR A 150 -16.13 -0.73 2.44
C TYR A 150 -15.18 -0.64 1.24
N SER A 151 -15.71 -0.17 0.10
CA SER A 151 -14.93 0.09 -1.11
C SER A 151 -13.85 1.14 -0.87
N PRO A 152 -12.70 1.05 -1.55
CA PRO A 152 -11.63 2.02 -1.39
C PRO A 152 -11.97 3.40 -1.97
N THR A 153 -11.38 4.41 -1.35
CA THR A 153 -11.18 5.77 -1.85
C THR A 153 -9.76 6.22 -1.50
N MET A 154 -9.37 7.44 -1.87
CA MET A 154 -8.12 8.04 -1.41
C MET A 154 -8.36 8.89 -0.15
N GLY A 155 -7.54 8.70 0.87
CA GLY A 155 -7.54 9.45 2.11
C GLY A 155 -6.12 9.73 2.59
N PHE A 156 -5.92 9.77 3.90
CA PHE A 156 -4.63 10.15 4.49
C PHE A 156 -3.98 8.95 5.17
N GLY A 157 -2.67 8.83 5.01
CA GLY A 157 -1.84 8.07 5.94
C GLY A 157 -0.69 8.92 6.48
N THR A 158 -0.09 8.43 7.55
CA THR A 158 0.95 9.13 8.29
C THR A 158 2.17 8.25 8.44
N VAL A 159 3.35 8.85 8.32
CA VAL A 159 4.64 8.22 8.61
C VAL A 159 5.35 9.09 9.63
N SER A 160 5.96 8.50 10.63
CA SER A 160 6.84 9.20 11.58
C SER A 160 8.08 8.39 11.94
N GLY A 161 9.14 9.11 12.28
CA GLY A 161 10.46 8.53 12.52
C GLY A 161 11.49 9.58 12.92
N GLY A 162 12.28 9.33 13.97
CA GLY A 162 13.40 10.21 14.35
C GLY A 162 12.99 11.65 14.67
N GLY A 163 11.79 11.84 15.25
CA GLY A 163 11.20 13.15 15.56
C GLY A 163 10.57 13.88 14.37
N LEU A 164 10.54 13.27 13.19
CA LEU A 164 9.84 13.76 12.00
C LEU A 164 8.47 13.08 11.87
N GLY A 165 7.52 13.77 11.26
CA GLY A 165 6.19 13.23 10.96
C GLY A 165 5.57 13.95 9.77
N GLY A 166 4.88 13.19 8.92
CA GLY A 166 4.26 13.71 7.70
C GLY A 166 3.02 12.94 7.30
N MET A 167 2.21 13.59 6.46
CA MET A 167 0.99 13.02 5.91
C MET A 167 1.11 12.87 4.40
N GLY A 168 0.50 11.83 3.86
CA GLY A 168 0.46 11.54 2.44
C GLY A 168 -0.89 10.97 2.05
N ILE A 169 -1.18 10.97 0.75
CA ILE A 169 -2.43 10.42 0.22
C ILE A 169 -2.26 8.92 0.00
N LEU A 170 -3.15 8.12 0.59
CA LEU A 170 -3.13 6.66 0.54
C LEU A 170 -4.55 6.11 0.41
N PRO A 171 -4.76 4.91 -0.17
CA PRO A 171 -6.07 4.29 -0.16
C PRO A 171 -6.64 4.14 1.26
N THR A 172 -7.95 4.25 1.40
CA THR A 172 -8.67 4.06 2.66
C THR A 172 -10.11 3.64 2.37
N PRO A 173 -10.77 2.90 3.26
CA PRO A 173 -12.18 2.58 3.10
C PRO A 173 -13.07 3.83 3.20
N SER A 174 -14.15 3.81 2.42
CA SER A 174 -15.18 4.85 2.41
C SER A 174 -16.58 4.29 2.32
N LEU A 175 -17.50 4.94 3.04
CA LEU A 175 -18.93 4.81 2.89
C LEU A 175 -19.47 5.39 1.57
N ILE A 176 -18.67 6.14 0.80
CA ILE A 176 -19.15 6.78 -0.42
C ILE A 176 -19.63 5.68 -1.37
N PRO A 177 -20.93 5.64 -1.71
CA PRO A 177 -21.45 4.60 -2.58
C PRO A 177 -20.72 4.60 -3.90
N GLU A 178 -20.35 3.41 -4.38
CA GLU A 178 -19.71 3.28 -5.68
C GLU A 178 -20.52 4.05 -6.75
N PRO A 179 -19.87 4.68 -7.75
CA PRO A 179 -20.56 5.46 -8.77
C PRO A 179 -21.71 4.71 -9.46
N ALA A 180 -21.61 3.37 -9.55
CA ALA A 180 -22.66 2.50 -10.05
C ALA A 180 -23.96 2.57 -9.21
N THR A 181 -23.84 2.68 -7.89
CA THR A 181 -24.99 2.83 -6.97
C THR A 181 -25.72 4.15 -7.22
N ILE A 182 -24.97 5.24 -7.43
CA ILE A 182 -25.56 6.54 -7.80
C ILE A 182 -26.21 6.44 -9.19
N ALA A 183 -25.54 5.78 -10.13
CA ALA A 183 -26.04 5.60 -11.50
C ALA A 183 -27.33 4.76 -11.56
N LEU A 184 -27.52 3.81 -10.66
CA LEU A 184 -28.76 3.00 -10.55
C LEU A 184 -29.89 3.75 -9.82
N LEU A 185 -29.57 4.65 -8.89
CA LEU A 185 -30.57 5.40 -8.13
C LEU A 185 -31.35 6.38 -9.02
N VAL A 186 -30.66 7.06 -9.94
CA VAL A 186 -31.27 8.05 -10.85
C VAL A 186 -32.40 7.46 -11.73
N PRO A 187 -32.20 6.37 -12.50
CA PRO A 187 -33.26 5.79 -13.30
C PRO A 187 -34.38 5.18 -12.46
N ALA A 188 -34.09 4.62 -11.28
CA ALA A 188 -35.11 4.12 -10.36
C ALA A 188 -36.07 5.24 -9.89
N ILE A 189 -35.53 6.42 -9.55
CA ILE A 189 -36.31 7.61 -9.19
C ILE A 189 -37.18 8.07 -10.37
N ILE A 190 -36.64 8.09 -11.58
CA ILE A 190 -37.38 8.47 -12.80
C ILE A 190 -38.53 7.47 -13.06
N ALA A 191 -38.27 6.18 -12.96
CA ALA A 191 -39.29 5.13 -13.14
C ALA A 191 -40.42 5.23 -12.10
N LEU A 192 -40.08 5.50 -10.83
CA LEU A 192 -41.06 5.72 -9.76
C LEU A 192 -41.92 6.97 -9.99
N ARG A 193 -41.34 8.08 -10.45
CA ARG A 193 -42.10 9.30 -10.79
C ARG A 193 -43.06 9.06 -11.94
N ASN A 194 -42.67 8.29 -12.96
CA ASN A 194 -43.52 8.00 -14.11
C ASN A 194 -44.70 7.09 -13.77
N LYS A 195 -44.56 6.21 -12.77
CA LYS A 195 -45.68 5.39 -12.28
C LYS A 195 -46.74 6.17 -11.50
N ARG A 196 -46.39 7.28 -10.83
CA ARG A 196 -47.36 8.09 -10.05
C ARG A 196 -48.24 9.02 -10.89
N LYS A 197 -47.92 9.20 -12.18
CA LYS A 197 -48.69 10.04 -13.12
C LYS A 197 -49.72 9.27 -13.95
N LYS A 198 -49.80 7.95 -13.75
CA LYS A 198 -50.84 7.07 -14.31
C LYS A 198 -51.76 6.66 -13.17
#